data_AF-A0A3B9KFL5-F1
#
_entry.id   AF-A0A3B9KFL5-F1
#
_cell.length_a   1.000
_cell.length_b   1.000
_cell.length_c   1.000
_cell.angle_alpha   90.00
_cell.angle_beta   90.00
_cell.angle_gamma   90.00
#
_symmetry.space_group_name_H-M   'P 1'
#
loop_
_entity.id
_entity.type
_entity.pdbx_description
1 polymer ?
#
loop_
_entity_poly.entity_id
_entity_poly.type
_entity_poly.pdbx_seq_one_letter_code
_entity_poly.pdbx_strand_id
1 'polypeptide(L)'
;MRGKYVAQNNIKLYGTNWCSDCKRSKKFLGEQRIHYEYINIEEDMDGQAYLQKVQNGGLSIPTIVFEDGSLLIEPSNAELASKLGLETKAKCEFYDLIIVGGGPTALTTAIYAARDGFDVLVIERSGLGGQAGITECLDNYPGFPEGVTGAEFAERIIEQAKRFGVELLSAQNVVRVGNDVDAH
;
A
#
# COMPACT_ATOMS: atom_id res chain seq x y z
N MET A 1 -14.62 -10.00 11.21
CA MET A 1 -13.49 -10.61 10.47
C MET A 1 -12.56 -9.47 10.10
N ARG A 2 -11.34 -9.43 10.67
CA ARG A 2 -10.33 -8.42 10.33
C ARG A 2 -10.01 -8.55 8.84
N GLY A 3 -10.08 -7.45 8.09
CA GLY A 3 -9.67 -7.42 6.68
C GLY A 3 -8.24 -7.94 6.56
N LYS A 4 -7.97 -8.77 5.56
CA LYS A 4 -6.69 -9.47 5.33
C LYS A 4 -5.53 -8.53 4.97
N TYR A 5 -5.19 -7.57 5.81
CA TYR A 5 -3.80 -7.18 5.91
C TYR A 5 -3.10 -8.30 6.67
N VAL A 6 -2.17 -9.00 6.02
CA VAL A 6 -1.23 -9.82 6.78
C VAL A 6 -0.39 -8.80 7.55
N ALA A 7 -0.64 -8.67 8.85
CA ALA A 7 0.21 -7.86 9.72
C ALA A 7 1.60 -8.50 9.71
N GLN A 8 2.46 -8.01 8.81
CA GLN A 8 3.86 -8.39 8.70
C GLN A 8 4.63 -7.43 9.59
N ASN A 9 4.92 -7.85 10.81
CA ASN A 9 5.53 -6.97 11.81
C ASN A 9 7.06 -6.94 11.71
N ASN A 10 7.65 -7.76 10.82
CA ASN A 10 9.10 -7.95 10.77
C ASN A 10 9.63 -8.11 9.33
N ILE A 11 9.41 -7.10 8.48
CA ILE A 11 10.02 -7.03 7.14
C ILE A 11 11.42 -6.45 7.28
N LYS A 12 12.41 -7.10 6.67
CA LYS A 12 13.81 -6.61 6.61
C LYS A 12 14.20 -6.33 5.17
N LEU A 13 14.69 -5.12 4.89
CA LEU A 13 15.21 -4.71 3.59
C LEU A 13 16.72 -4.57 3.66
N TYR A 14 17.43 -5.49 3.02
CA TYR A 14 18.89 -5.47 2.88
C TYR A 14 19.26 -4.72 1.60
N GLY A 15 20.19 -3.78 1.69
CA GLY A 15 20.62 -3.00 0.53
C GLY A 15 21.75 -2.02 0.82
N THR A 16 21.96 -1.08 -0.10
CA THR A 16 22.94 0.03 0.04
C THR A 16 22.27 1.39 -0.21
N ASN A 17 22.95 2.47 0.17
CA ASN A 17 22.40 3.83 0.06
C ASN A 17 22.37 4.38 -1.38
N TRP A 18 23.16 3.80 -2.28
CA TRP A 18 23.30 4.26 -3.66
C TRP A 18 22.52 3.42 -4.69
N CYS A 19 22.04 2.23 -4.32
CA CYS A 19 21.26 1.37 -5.20
C CYS A 19 19.88 1.98 -5.57
N SER A 20 19.59 2.05 -6.88
CA SER A 20 18.32 2.56 -7.41
C SER A 20 17.13 1.69 -7.02
N ASP A 21 17.27 0.37 -7.08
CA ASP A 21 16.21 -0.57 -6.73
C ASP A 21 15.91 -0.54 -5.22
N CYS A 22 16.94 -0.35 -4.38
CA CYS A 22 16.76 -0.13 -2.94
C CYS A 22 15.93 1.14 -2.68
N LYS A 23 16.23 2.25 -3.36
CA LYS A 23 15.44 3.48 -3.25
C LYS A 23 14.00 3.29 -3.70
N ARG A 24 13.77 2.56 -4.81
CA ARG A 24 12.42 2.21 -5.28
C ARG A 24 11.65 1.41 -4.24
N SER A 25 12.22 0.33 -3.73
CA SER A 25 11.54 -0.55 -2.76
C SER A 25 11.25 0.18 -1.45
N LYS A 26 12.20 0.98 -0.93
CA LYS A 26 11.98 1.84 0.25
C LYS A 26 10.83 2.82 0.04
N LYS A 27 10.81 3.49 -1.11
CA LYS A 27 9.74 4.41 -1.49
C LYS A 27 8.39 3.70 -1.56
N PHE A 28 8.33 2.54 -2.22
CA PHE A 28 7.11 1.75 -2.33
C PHE A 28 6.56 1.35 -0.95
N LEU A 29 7.40 0.75 -0.09
CA LEU A 29 6.98 0.34 1.25
C LEU A 29 6.52 1.54 2.09
N GLY A 30 7.24 2.67 2.02
CA GLY A 30 6.85 3.90 2.69
C GLY A 30 5.51 4.46 2.21
N GLU A 31 5.29 4.51 0.88
CA GLU A 31 4.02 4.97 0.29
C GLU A 31 2.84 4.06 0.69
N GLN A 32 3.06 2.75 0.82
CA GLN A 32 2.04 1.80 1.27
C GLN A 32 1.89 1.74 2.80
N ARG A 33 2.67 2.55 3.56
CA ARG A 33 2.69 2.58 5.03
C ARG A 33 3.05 1.24 5.67
N ILE A 34 3.94 0.51 5.01
CA ILE A 34 4.43 -0.78 5.47
C ILE A 34 5.73 -0.56 6.23
N HIS A 35 5.72 -0.94 7.49
CA HIS A 35 6.91 -0.84 8.34
C HIS A 35 7.95 -1.90 7.93
N TYR A 36 9.21 -1.51 7.96
CA TYR A 36 10.35 -2.39 7.69
C TYR A 36 11.60 -1.90 8.43
N GLU A 37 12.49 -2.84 8.73
CA GLU A 37 13.85 -2.56 9.17
C GLU A 37 14.76 -2.46 7.93
N TYR A 38 15.55 -1.39 7.85
CA TYR A 38 16.56 -1.25 6.79
C TYR A 38 17.94 -1.64 7.30
N ILE A 39 18.60 -2.57 6.60
CA ILE A 39 19.94 -3.03 6.91
C ILE A 39 20.87 -2.65 5.76
N ASN A 40 21.85 -1.78 6.07
CA ASN A 40 22.88 -1.40 5.12
C ASN A 40 24.03 -2.41 5.15
N ILE A 41 24.13 -3.25 4.13
CA ILE A 41 25.11 -4.35 4.09
C ILE A 41 26.57 -3.88 3.91
N GLU A 42 26.80 -2.59 3.64
CA GLU A 42 28.16 -2.01 3.63
C GLU A 42 28.64 -1.64 5.03
N GLU A 43 27.71 -1.42 5.96
CA GLU A 43 27.99 -0.99 7.34
C GLU A 43 27.74 -2.14 8.34
N ASP A 44 26.91 -3.12 7.96
CA ASP A 44 26.52 -4.26 8.76
C ASP A 44 27.10 -5.57 8.20
N MET A 45 28.19 -6.04 8.82
CA MET A 45 28.85 -7.29 8.45
C MET A 45 27.96 -8.52 8.69
N ASP A 46 27.13 -8.51 9.74
CA ASP A 46 26.23 -9.62 10.05
C ASP A 46 25.09 -9.68 9.02
N GLY A 47 24.56 -8.52 8.63
CA GLY A 47 23.59 -8.37 7.56
C GLY A 47 24.12 -8.85 6.21
N GLN A 48 25.37 -8.52 5.88
CA GLN A 48 26.04 -9.00 4.67
C GLN A 48 26.24 -10.53 4.68
N ALA A 49 26.74 -11.09 5.79
CA ALA A 49 26.96 -12.52 5.93
C ALA A 49 25.64 -13.31 5.87
N TYR A 50 24.58 -12.78 6.49
CA TYR A 50 23.24 -13.33 6.38
C TYR A 50 22.76 -13.35 4.92
N LEU A 51 22.97 -12.25 4.19
CA LEU A 51 22.55 -12.15 2.78
C LEU A 51 23.25 -13.18 1.90
N GLN A 52 24.58 -13.32 2.06
CA GLN A 52 25.36 -14.36 1.35
C GLN A 52 24.84 -15.76 1.66
N LYS A 53 24.49 -16.04 2.92
CA LYS A 53 23.97 -17.34 3.31
C LYS A 53 22.63 -17.64 2.64
N VAL A 54 21.68 -16.70 2.64
CA VAL A 54 20.33 -16.93 2.07
C VAL A 54 20.32 -16.91 0.54
N GLN A 55 21.34 -16.33 -0.10
CA GLN A 55 21.49 -16.30 -1.55
C GLN A 55 22.53 -17.29 -2.10
N ASN A 56 22.95 -18.30 -1.33
CA ASN A 56 23.96 -19.28 -1.76
C ASN A 56 25.27 -18.63 -2.29
N GLY A 57 25.76 -17.61 -1.59
CA GLY A 57 26.96 -16.84 -1.93
C GLY A 57 26.70 -15.55 -2.70
N GLY A 58 25.44 -15.28 -3.08
CA GLY A 58 25.03 -14.04 -3.75
C GLY A 58 24.99 -12.81 -2.83
N LEU A 59 24.97 -11.62 -3.44
CA LEU A 59 24.83 -10.32 -2.78
C LEU A 59 23.90 -9.37 -3.57
N SER A 60 22.89 -9.93 -4.24
CA SER A 60 21.90 -9.15 -4.98
C SER A 60 21.06 -8.29 -4.03
N ILE A 61 20.85 -7.02 -4.39
CA ILE A 61 20.12 -6.04 -3.57
C ILE A 61 19.19 -5.19 -4.44
N PRO A 62 18.01 -4.79 -3.92
CA PRO A 62 17.51 -5.06 -2.58
C PRO A 62 17.09 -6.52 -2.41
N THR A 63 17.35 -7.07 -1.22
CA THR A 63 16.72 -8.32 -0.80
C THR A 63 15.81 -8.04 0.36
N ILE A 64 14.57 -8.47 0.24
CA ILE A 64 13.53 -8.23 1.23
C ILE A 64 13.14 -9.57 1.83
N VAL A 65 13.27 -9.68 3.15
CA VAL A 65 12.92 -10.85 3.93
C VAL A 65 11.63 -10.56 4.69
N PHE A 66 10.68 -11.48 4.59
CA PHE A 66 9.36 -11.38 5.21
C PHE A 66 9.29 -12.21 6.50
N GLU A 67 8.24 -11.98 7.29
CA GLU A 67 8.07 -12.66 8.59
C GLU A 67 7.88 -14.18 8.44
N ASP A 68 7.32 -14.62 7.30
CA ASP A 68 7.16 -16.03 6.94
C ASP A 68 8.48 -16.72 6.53
N GLY A 69 9.61 -16.00 6.60
CA GLY A 69 10.93 -16.47 6.23
C GLY A 69 11.20 -16.51 4.73
N SER A 70 10.20 -16.20 3.89
CA SER A 70 10.41 -16.06 2.46
C SER A 70 11.17 -14.78 2.13
N LEU A 71 11.74 -14.74 0.93
CA LEU A 71 12.52 -13.61 0.45
C LEU A 71 12.15 -13.25 -0.98
N LEU A 72 12.31 -11.97 -1.30
CA LEU A 72 12.29 -11.45 -2.66
C LEU A 72 13.63 -10.78 -2.95
N ILE A 73 14.25 -11.13 -4.08
CA ILE A 73 15.52 -10.58 -4.54
C ILE A 73 15.23 -9.65 -5.72
N GLU A 74 15.69 -8.42 -5.62
CA GLU A 74 15.52 -7.35 -6.62
C GLU A 74 14.06 -7.16 -7.10
N PRO A 75 13.03 -7.20 -6.21
CA PRO A 75 11.65 -7.27 -6.67
C PRO A 75 11.17 -5.97 -7.30
N SER A 76 10.31 -6.11 -8.30
CA SER A 76 9.43 -5.05 -8.81
C SER A 76 8.37 -4.64 -7.77
N ASN A 77 7.74 -3.48 -7.98
CA ASN A 77 6.62 -3.04 -7.14
C ASN A 77 5.42 -4.00 -7.23
N ALA A 78 5.22 -4.66 -8.37
CA ALA A 78 4.13 -5.62 -8.55
C ALA A 78 4.35 -6.89 -7.72
N GLU A 79 5.58 -7.41 -7.69
CA GLU A 79 5.94 -8.55 -6.85
C GLU A 79 5.82 -8.21 -5.36
N LEU A 80 6.27 -7.01 -4.96
CA LEU A 80 6.09 -6.53 -3.60
C LEU A 80 4.62 -6.42 -3.22
N ALA A 81 3.79 -5.78 -4.06
CA ALA A 81 2.37 -5.64 -3.82
C ALA A 81 1.69 -7.01 -3.66
N SER A 82 1.98 -7.96 -4.56
CA SER A 82 1.45 -9.32 -4.50
C SER A 82 1.89 -10.03 -3.22
N LYS A 83 3.15 -9.90 -2.82
CA LYS A 83 3.69 -10.55 -1.62
C LYS A 83 3.10 -9.99 -0.32
N LEU A 84 2.78 -8.71 -0.33
CA LEU A 84 2.16 -7.98 0.79
C LEU A 84 0.63 -8.15 0.83
N GLY A 85 0.03 -8.82 -0.15
CA GLY A 85 -1.41 -9.02 -0.23
C GLY A 85 -2.19 -7.75 -0.57
N LEU A 86 -1.57 -6.80 -1.27
CA LEU A 86 -2.25 -5.60 -1.73
C LEU A 86 -3.18 -5.92 -2.90
N GLU A 87 -4.41 -5.44 -2.81
CA GLU A 87 -5.38 -5.52 -3.91
C GLU A 87 -4.95 -4.55 -5.02
N THR A 88 -4.50 -5.10 -6.15
CA THR A 88 -3.90 -4.35 -7.27
C THR A 88 -4.63 -4.57 -8.59
N LYS A 89 -5.61 -5.48 -8.64
CA LYS A 89 -6.38 -5.81 -9.82
C LYS A 89 -7.86 -5.61 -9.55
N ALA A 90 -8.52 -4.89 -10.44
CA ALA A 90 -9.97 -4.77 -10.43
C ALA A 90 -10.62 -6.14 -10.65
N LYS A 91 -11.71 -6.41 -9.93
CA LYS A 91 -12.49 -7.64 -10.06
C LYS A 91 -13.43 -7.62 -11.25
N CYS A 92 -13.91 -6.43 -11.62
CA CYS A 92 -14.87 -6.22 -12.70
C CYS A 92 -14.21 -5.45 -13.85
N GLU A 93 -14.72 -5.64 -15.07
CA GLU A 93 -14.32 -4.85 -16.24
C GLU A 93 -15.01 -3.49 -16.28
N PHE A 94 -16.22 -3.40 -15.71
CA PHE A 94 -17.04 -2.19 -15.71
C PHE A 94 -17.48 -1.85 -14.28
N TYR A 95 -17.53 -0.54 -14.00
CA TYR A 95 -18.02 0.05 -12.76
C TYR A 95 -18.89 1.24 -13.12
N ASP A 96 -19.93 1.51 -12.33
CA ASP A 96 -20.75 2.71 -12.49
C ASP A 96 -19.98 3.98 -12.14
N LEU A 97 -19.03 3.88 -11.19
CA LEU A 97 -18.20 4.98 -10.75
C LEU A 97 -16.77 4.52 -10.42
N ILE A 98 -15.79 5.17 -11.05
CA ILE A 98 -14.37 5.04 -10.72
C ILE A 98 -13.89 6.33 -10.08
N ILE A 99 -13.30 6.23 -8.89
CA ILE A 99 -12.74 7.35 -8.13
C ILE A 99 -11.23 7.20 -8.07
N VAL A 100 -10.52 8.25 -8.45
CA VAL A 100 -9.05 8.28 -8.42
C VAL A 100 -8.57 9.05 -7.19
N GLY A 101 -7.83 8.36 -6.33
CA GLY A 101 -7.41 8.80 -5.01
C GLY A 101 -8.20 8.09 -3.92
N GLY A 102 -7.54 7.73 -2.82
CA GLY A 102 -8.07 6.99 -1.68
C GLY A 102 -8.08 7.81 -0.39
N GLY A 103 -8.20 9.13 -0.50
CA GLY A 103 -8.32 10.04 0.65
C GLY A 103 -9.74 10.08 1.24
N PRO A 104 -9.96 10.87 2.31
CA PRO A 104 -11.25 10.94 3.00
C PRO A 104 -12.38 11.35 2.06
N THR A 105 -12.17 12.37 1.21
CA THR A 105 -13.15 12.80 0.21
C THR A 105 -13.57 11.65 -0.69
N ALA A 106 -12.61 10.93 -1.27
CA ALA A 106 -12.87 9.82 -2.17
C ALA A 106 -13.59 8.65 -1.48
N LEU A 107 -13.13 8.26 -0.29
CA LEU A 107 -13.72 7.16 0.47
C LEU A 107 -15.14 7.50 0.93
N THR A 108 -15.39 8.75 1.36
CA THR A 108 -16.75 9.21 1.68
C THR A 108 -17.64 9.21 0.44
N THR A 109 -17.17 9.75 -0.70
CA THR A 109 -17.91 9.69 -1.97
C THR A 109 -18.25 8.26 -2.34
N ALA A 110 -17.29 7.34 -2.23
CA ALA A 110 -17.49 5.93 -2.56
C ALA A 110 -18.55 5.27 -1.66
N ILE A 111 -18.52 5.53 -0.35
CA ILE A 111 -19.51 5.03 0.60
C ILE A 111 -20.93 5.46 0.20
N TYR A 112 -21.11 6.74 -0.14
CA TYR A 112 -22.43 7.27 -0.50
C TYR A 112 -22.89 6.75 -1.87
N ALA A 113 -22.02 6.67 -2.86
CA ALA A 113 -22.36 6.11 -4.16
C ALA A 113 -22.73 4.61 -4.06
N ALA A 114 -21.95 3.82 -3.33
CA ALA A 114 -22.24 2.40 -3.13
C ALA A 114 -23.54 2.19 -2.34
N ARG A 115 -23.86 3.07 -1.38
CA ARG A 115 -25.13 3.05 -0.66
C ARG A 115 -26.34 3.26 -1.58
N ASP A 116 -26.19 4.04 -2.65
CA ASP A 116 -27.22 4.26 -3.67
C ASP A 116 -27.28 3.14 -4.73
N GLY A 117 -26.46 2.09 -4.57
CA GLY A 117 -26.51 0.88 -5.38
C GLY A 117 -25.54 0.84 -6.56
N PHE A 118 -24.58 1.77 -6.65
CA PHE A 118 -23.56 1.77 -7.68
C PHE A 118 -22.43 0.78 -7.40
N ASP A 119 -21.93 0.14 -8.46
CA ASP A 119 -20.65 -0.58 -8.42
C ASP A 119 -19.50 0.44 -8.45
N VAL A 120 -18.81 0.60 -7.31
CA VAL A 120 -17.79 1.64 -7.13
C VAL A 120 -16.40 1.06 -6.99
N LEU A 121 -15.46 1.60 -7.76
CA LEU A 121 -14.03 1.34 -7.66
C LEU A 121 -13.29 2.59 -7.18
N VAL A 122 -12.44 2.46 -6.17
CA VAL A 122 -11.47 3.48 -5.76
C VAL A 122 -10.06 2.99 -6.10
N ILE A 123 -9.30 3.82 -6.81
CA ILE A 123 -7.92 3.54 -7.20
C ILE A 123 -6.98 4.51 -6.48
N GLU A 124 -6.06 3.98 -5.68
CA GLU A 124 -5.04 4.77 -4.97
C GLU A 124 -3.63 4.25 -5.29
N ARG A 125 -2.69 5.19 -5.45
CA ARG A 125 -1.28 4.89 -5.73
C ARG A 125 -0.51 4.49 -4.47
N SER A 126 -0.92 4.99 -3.32
CA SER A 126 -0.29 4.82 -2.01
C SER A 126 -1.18 3.99 -1.07
N GLY A 127 -0.90 4.05 0.23
CA GLY A 127 -1.83 3.56 1.24
C GLY A 127 -3.11 4.39 1.30
N LEU A 128 -4.24 3.72 1.48
CA LEU A 128 -5.56 4.34 1.63
C LEU A 128 -5.65 5.25 2.86
N GLY A 129 -6.59 6.20 2.85
CA GLY A 129 -6.80 7.22 3.89
C GLY A 129 -6.20 8.58 3.56
N GLY A 130 -5.42 8.69 2.48
CA GLY A 130 -4.84 9.96 2.02
C GLY A 130 -4.02 10.68 3.09
N GLN A 131 -3.95 12.01 3.02
CA GLN A 131 -3.17 12.82 3.97
C GLN A 131 -3.71 12.77 5.41
N ALA A 132 -5.02 12.63 5.59
CA ALA A 132 -5.60 12.46 6.92
C ALA A 132 -5.04 11.22 7.62
N GLY A 133 -4.78 10.14 6.87
CA GLY A 133 -4.23 8.90 7.38
C GLY A 133 -2.83 8.98 8.01
N ILE A 134 -2.08 10.06 7.75
CA ILE A 134 -0.73 10.27 8.31
C ILE A 134 -0.68 11.44 9.32
N THR A 135 -1.83 12.04 9.62
CA THR A 135 -1.92 13.11 10.61
C THR A 135 -1.77 12.51 12.01
N GLU A 136 -1.03 13.16 12.90
CA GLU A 136 -0.81 12.70 14.28
C GLU A 136 -2.15 12.58 15.03
N CYS A 137 -2.94 13.65 15.01
CA CYS A 137 -4.27 13.71 15.60
C CYS A 137 -5.19 14.62 14.78
N LEU A 138 -6.43 14.18 14.54
CA LEU A 138 -7.52 14.98 14.02
C LEU A 138 -8.43 15.35 15.19
N ASP A 139 -8.33 16.59 15.66
CA ASP A 139 -9.13 17.15 16.76
C ASP A 139 -10.34 17.97 16.29
N ASN A 140 -10.42 18.24 14.98
CA ASN A 140 -11.40 19.11 14.36
C ASN A 140 -12.40 18.39 13.44
N TYR A 141 -12.39 17.04 13.43
CA TYR A 141 -13.29 16.26 12.60
C TYR A 141 -14.61 15.95 13.32
N PRO A 142 -15.78 16.38 12.81
CA PRO A 142 -17.07 16.12 13.45
C PRO A 142 -17.33 14.63 13.71
N GLY A 143 -17.86 14.30 14.88
CA GLY A 143 -18.11 12.92 15.30
C GLY A 143 -16.98 12.29 16.12
N PHE A 144 -15.84 12.98 16.29
CA PHE A 144 -14.73 12.57 17.16
C PHE A 144 -14.48 13.65 18.23
N PRO A 145 -15.31 13.72 19.30
CA PRO A 145 -15.23 14.79 20.29
C PRO A 145 -13.90 14.83 21.07
N GLU A 146 -13.27 13.68 21.25
CA GLU A 146 -11.95 13.54 21.91
C GLU A 146 -10.79 13.54 20.90
N GLY A 147 -11.08 13.81 19.62
CA GLY A 147 -10.15 13.61 18.51
C GLY A 147 -9.93 12.13 18.15
N VAL A 148 -9.14 11.90 17.11
CA VAL A 148 -8.78 10.56 16.61
C VAL A 148 -7.42 10.60 15.89
N THR A 149 -6.62 9.54 15.99
CA THR A 149 -5.37 9.48 15.21
C THR A 149 -5.67 9.38 13.71
N GLY A 150 -4.77 9.88 12.85
CA GLY A 150 -4.94 9.77 11.41
C GLY A 150 -5.07 8.32 10.94
N ALA A 151 -4.22 7.44 11.48
CA ALA A 151 -4.24 6.01 11.16
C ALA A 151 -5.59 5.36 11.50
N GLU A 152 -6.11 5.62 12.70
CA GLU A 152 -7.40 5.10 13.15
C GLU A 152 -8.57 5.68 12.34
N PHE A 153 -8.53 6.98 12.04
CA PHE A 153 -9.52 7.62 11.17
C PHE A 153 -9.57 6.96 9.79
N ALA A 154 -8.40 6.78 9.17
CA ALA A 154 -8.26 6.11 7.88
C ALA A 154 -8.79 4.67 7.92
N GLU A 155 -8.40 3.88 8.93
CA GLU A 155 -8.87 2.51 9.09
C GLU A 155 -10.40 2.45 9.17
N ARG A 156 -11.01 3.28 10.03
CA ARG A 156 -12.47 3.33 10.21
C ARG A 156 -13.22 3.65 8.92
N ILE A 157 -12.76 4.63 8.13
CA ILE A 157 -13.42 4.99 6.88
C ILE A 157 -13.20 3.93 5.78
N ILE A 158 -12.03 3.28 5.73
CA ILE A 158 -11.76 2.16 4.83
C ILE A 158 -12.68 0.97 5.15
N GLU A 159 -12.85 0.64 6.43
CA GLU A 159 -13.75 -0.43 6.87
C GLU A 159 -15.21 -0.13 6.50
N GLN A 160 -15.64 1.12 6.62
CA GLN A 160 -16.97 1.55 6.17
C GLN A 160 -17.13 1.38 4.65
N ALA A 161 -16.18 1.84 3.85
CA ALA A 161 -16.21 1.66 2.40
C ALA A 161 -16.32 0.17 2.01
N LYS A 162 -15.47 -0.68 2.61
CA LYS A 162 -15.53 -2.14 2.40
C LYS A 162 -16.87 -2.75 2.79
N ARG A 163 -17.46 -2.29 3.91
CA ARG A 163 -18.77 -2.77 4.38
C ARG A 163 -19.89 -2.48 3.38
N PHE A 164 -19.82 -1.39 2.63
CA PHE A 164 -20.77 -1.04 1.56
C PHE A 164 -20.44 -1.71 0.22
N GLY A 165 -19.42 -2.57 0.16
CA GLY A 165 -19.05 -3.27 -1.06
C GLY A 165 -18.15 -2.48 -2.00
N VAL A 166 -17.67 -1.29 -1.60
CA VAL A 166 -16.72 -0.51 -2.40
C VAL A 166 -15.45 -1.33 -2.63
N GLU A 167 -15.05 -1.44 -3.89
CA GLU A 167 -13.78 -2.04 -4.25
C GLU A 167 -12.64 -1.01 -4.12
N LEU A 168 -11.57 -1.41 -3.46
CA LEU A 168 -10.43 -0.53 -3.15
C LEU A 168 -9.16 -1.15 -3.71
N LEU A 169 -8.53 -0.47 -4.65
CA LEU A 169 -7.20 -0.80 -5.15
C LEU A 169 -6.18 0.16 -4.55
N SER A 170 -5.05 -0.40 -4.16
CA SER A 170 -3.87 0.34 -3.68
C SER A 170 -2.68 0.00 -4.57
N ALA A 171 -1.58 0.75 -4.42
CA ALA A 171 -0.39 0.55 -5.24
C ALA A 171 -0.62 0.64 -6.77
N GLN A 172 -1.66 1.37 -7.21
CA GLN A 172 -2.01 1.54 -8.64
C GLN A 172 -1.99 3.01 -9.06
N ASN A 173 -1.27 3.30 -10.14
CA ASN A 173 -1.21 4.64 -10.71
C ASN A 173 -2.18 4.77 -11.88
N VAL A 174 -3.02 5.81 -11.85
CA VAL A 174 -3.81 6.22 -13.01
C VAL A 174 -2.97 7.15 -13.87
N VAL A 175 -2.66 6.74 -15.09
CA VAL A 175 -1.78 7.48 -16.02
C VAL A 175 -2.53 8.31 -17.05
N ARG A 176 -3.78 7.95 -17.33
CA ARG A 176 -4.64 8.62 -18.31
C ARG A 176 -6.09 8.38 -17.95
N VAL A 177 -6.91 9.42 -18.16
CA VAL A 177 -8.37 9.32 -18.22
C VAL A 177 -8.75 9.84 -19.60
N GLY A 178 -9.65 9.13 -20.28
CA GLY A 178 -10.12 9.49 -21.62
C GLY A 178 -11.47 8.86 -21.89
N ASN A 179 -12.10 9.28 -22.99
CA ASN A 179 -13.36 8.72 -23.43
C ASN A 179 -13.12 7.69 -24.54
N ASP A 180 -14.09 6.81 -24.80
CA ASP A 180 -13.98 5.79 -25.86
C ASP A 180 -13.79 6.38 -27.26
N VAL A 181 -14.22 7.63 -27.48
CA VAL A 181 -14.01 8.36 -28.74
C VAL A 181 -12.55 8.77 -28.99
N ASP A 182 -11.69 8.75 -27.96
CA ASP A 182 -10.27 9.08 -28.07
C ASP A 182 -9.37 7.85 -28.35
N ALA A 183 -9.97 6.68 -28.61
CA ALA A 183 -9.28 5.39 -28.79
C ALA A 183 -9.07 4.99 -30.27
N HIS A 184 -9.23 5.92 -31.21
CA HIS A 184 -9.02 5.73 -32.65
C HIS A 184 -7.93 6.63 -33.21
#